data_AF-A0A916NFY6-F1
#
_entry.id   AF-A0A916NFY6-F1
#
_cell.length_a   1.000
_cell.length_b   1.000
_cell.length_c   1.000
_cell.angle_alpha   90.00
_cell.angle_beta   90.00
_cell.angle_gamma   90.00
#
_symmetry.space_group_name_H-M   'P 1'
#
loop_
_entity.id
_entity.type
_entity.pdbx_description
1 polymer ?
#
loop_
_entity_poly.entity_id
_entity_poly.type
_entity_poly.pdbx_seq_one_letter_code
_entity_poly.pdbx_strand_id
1 'polypeptide(L)' 'MARELGPKNIHVAHVVVDGAIDTEFIRNNFPERYALKEQDGILNPEHIAENYWYLHTQPRDAWTHELDLRPYMERF' A
#
# COMPACT_ATOMS: atom_id res chain seq x y z
N MET A 1 -16.09 10.59 2.78
CA MET A 1 -15.10 11.69 2.84
C MET A 1 -14.73 12.22 1.45
N ALA A 2 -14.21 11.40 0.53
CA ALA A 2 -13.76 11.87 -0.79
C ALA A 2 -14.77 12.73 -1.57
N ARG A 3 -16.05 12.30 -1.64
CA ARG A 3 -17.13 13.04 -2.33
C ARG A 3 -17.41 14.44 -1.75
N GLU A 4 -17.17 14.63 -0.45
CA GLU A 4 -17.44 15.90 0.23
C GLU A 4 -16.22 16.84 0.20
N LEU A 5 -15.02 16.27 0.28
CA LEU A 5 -13.77 17.03 0.43
C LEU A 5 -13.07 17.34 -0.90
N GLY A 6 -13.31 16.54 -1.95
CA GLY A 6 -12.77 16.79 -3.29
C GLY A 6 -13.07 18.21 -3.83
N PRO A 7 -14.34 18.70 -3.77
CA PRO A 7 -14.67 20.07 -4.17
C PRO A 7 -13.99 21.17 -3.34
N LYS A 8 -13.49 20.84 -2.14
CA LYS A 8 -12.70 21.72 -1.28
C LYS A 8 -11.19 21.60 -1.55
N ASN A 9 -10.81 21.00 -2.68
CA ASN A 9 -9.43 20.78 -3.10
C ASN A 9 -8.62 19.89 -2.13
N ILE A 10 -9.27 18.89 -1.54
CA ILE A 10 -8.63 17.90 -0.67
C ILE A 10 -8.68 16.52 -1.34
N HIS A 11 -7.50 15.96 -1.60
CA HIS A 11 -7.34 14.62 -2.15
C HIS A 11 -7.53 13.59 -1.03
N VAL A 12 -8.55 12.74 -1.15
CA VAL A 12 -8.80 11.64 -0.21
C VAL A 12 -8.60 10.31 -0.92
N ALA A 13 -7.55 9.60 -0.53
CA ALA A 13 -7.24 8.26 -1.00
C ALA A 13 -7.41 7.22 0.13
N HIS A 14 -7.85 6.02 -0.24
CA HIS A 14 -7.90 4.82 0.59
C HIS A 14 -6.83 3.86 0.08
N VAL A 15 -5.79 3.63 0.88
CA VAL A 15 -4.72 2.69 0.53
C VAL A 15 -4.94 1.39 1.29
N VAL A 16 -5.28 0.33 0.56
CA VAL A 16 -5.42 -1.01 1.09
C VAL A 16 -4.06 -1.68 1.01
N VAL A 17 -3.55 -2.13 2.15
CA VAL A 17 -2.29 -2.86 2.26
C VAL A 17 -2.62 -4.28 2.66
N ASP A 18 -2.83 -5.14 1.67
CA ASP A 18 -3.29 -6.52 1.86
C ASP A 18 -2.11 -7.48 1.79
N GLY A 19 -1.42 -7.63 2.92
CA GLY A 19 -0.28 -8.52 3.04
C GLY A 19 0.56 -8.26 4.27
N ALA A 20 1.43 -9.20 4.60
CA ALA A 20 2.45 -8.95 5.60
C ALA A 20 3.45 -7.91 5.07
N ILE A 21 3.92 -7.01 5.95
CA ILE A 21 4.90 -5.97 5.61
C ILE A 21 6.25 -6.33 6.24
N ASP A 22 7.36 -6.18 5.51
CA ASP A 22 8.72 -6.39 6.01
C ASP A 22 9.03 -5.45 7.18
N THR A 23 8.71 -5.92 8.39
CA THR A 23 8.85 -5.22 9.65
C THR A 23 9.44 -6.18 10.68
N GLU A 24 10.04 -5.63 11.73
CA GLU A 24 10.52 -6.43 12.87
C GLU A 24 9.38 -7.25 13.51
N PHE A 25 8.17 -6.69 13.56
CA PHE A 25 6.99 -7.41 14.04
C PHE A 25 6.72 -8.68 13.23
N ILE A 26 6.69 -8.59 11.89
CA ILE A 26 6.48 -9.77 11.03
C ILE A 26 7.66 -10.74 11.14
N ARG A 27 8.89 -10.23 11.15
CA ARG A 27 10.10 -11.05 11.28
C ARG A 27 10.08 -11.92 12.54
N ASN A 28 9.72 -11.33 13.67
CA ASN A 28 9.82 -11.99 14.98
C ASN A 28 8.60 -12.85 15.30
N ASN A 29 7.40 -12.45 14.86
CA ASN A 29 6.14 -13.12 15.25
C ASN A 29 5.63 -14.08 14.17
N PHE A 30 6.05 -13.92 12.91
CA PHE A 30 5.59 -14.73 11.77
C PHE A 30 6.76 -15.19 10.89
N PRO A 31 7.76 -15.92 11.43
CA PRO A 31 8.98 -16.26 10.72
C PRO A 31 8.74 -17.08 9.45
N GLU A 32 7.73 -17.95 9.43
CA GLU A 32 7.33 -18.72 8.24
C GLU A 32 6.84 -17.80 7.10
N ARG A 33 6.06 -16.77 7.44
CA ARG A 33 5.62 -15.77 6.45
C ARG A 33 6.79 -14.89 6.01
N TYR A 34 7.66 -14.51 6.95
CA TYR A 34 8.85 -13.71 6.67
C TYR A 34 9.83 -14.42 5.72
N ALA A 35 9.93 -15.75 5.81
CA ALA A 35 10.76 -16.55 4.91
C ALA A 35 10.34 -16.43 3.42
N LEU A 36 9.10 -16.00 3.13
CA LEU A 36 8.62 -15.76 1.77
C LEU A 36 9.11 -14.43 1.17
N LYS A 37 9.79 -13.58 1.95
CA LYS A 37 10.29 -12.28 1.50
C LYS A 37 11.15 -12.36 0.24
N GLU A 38 12.11 -13.29 0.21
CA GLU A 38 13.03 -13.46 -0.92
C GLU A 38 12.35 -13.98 -2.20
N GLN A 39 11.07 -14.29 -2.13
CA GLN A 39 10.23 -14.76 -3.23
C GLN A 39 9.04 -13.82 -3.47
N ASP A 40 9.13 -12.57 -3.02
CA ASP A 40 8.09 -11.53 -3.18
C ASP A 40 6.74 -11.87 -2.50
N GLY A 41 6.77 -12.64 -1.41
CA GLY A 41 5.58 -13.06 -0.66
C GLY A 41 5.12 -12.13 0.45
N ILE A 42 5.86 -11.05 0.71
CA ILE A 42 5.49 -9.97 1.65
C ILE A 42 5.81 -8.60 1.03
N LEU A 43 5.17 -7.55 1.51
CA LEU A 43 5.30 -6.19 1.00
C LEU A 43 6.55 -5.48 1.56
N ASN A 44 7.24 -4.73 0.70
CA ASN A 44 8.35 -3.87 1.09
C ASN A 44 7.82 -2.48 1.52
N PRO A 45 8.14 -2.00 2.74
CA PRO A 45 7.78 -0.66 3.21
C PRO A 45 8.17 0.47 2.26
N GLU A 46 9.33 0.38 1.60
CA GLU A 46 9.80 1.41 0.68
C GLU A 46 8.88 1.53 -0.54
N HIS A 47 8.45 0.39 -1.08
CA HIS A 47 7.52 0.37 -2.21
C HIS A 47 6.12 0.86 -1.80
N ILE A 48 5.70 0.64 -0.55
CA ILE A 48 4.47 1.23 -0.01
C ILE A 48 4.62 2.77 0.07
N ALA A 49 5.75 3.27 0.56
CA ALA A 49 6.03 4.70 0.65
C ALA A 49 6.02 5.39 -0.73
N GLU A 50 6.63 4.75 -1.74
CA GLU A 50 6.58 5.23 -3.13
C GLU A 50 5.15 5.35 -3.67
N ASN A 51 4.25 4.42 -3.30
CA ASN A 51 2.85 4.52 -3.67
C ASN A 51 2.12 5.69 -2.98
N TYR A 52 2.47 6.01 -1.72
CA TYR A 52 1.98 7.24 -1.08
C TYR A 52 2.52 8.51 -1.75
N TRP A 53 3.79 8.50 -2.16
CA TRP A 53 4.39 9.61 -2.90
C TRP A 53 3.73 9.81 -4.26
N TYR A 54 3.48 8.71 -4.98
CA TYR A 54 2.71 8.73 -6.21
C TYR A 54 1.34 9.38 -6.02
N LEU A 55 0.57 8.96 -5.00
CA LEU A 55 -0.73 9.56 -4.69
C LEU A 55 -0.62 11.06 -4.39
N HIS A 56 0.37 11.45 -3.57
CA HIS A 56 0.58 12.85 -3.18
C HIS A 56 0.87 13.77 -4.38
N THR A 57 1.56 13.26 -5.41
CA THR A 57 2.00 14.03 -6.57
C THR A 57 0.99 14.07 -7.72
N GLN A 58 -0.16 13.39 -7.60
CA GLN A 58 -1.17 13.34 -8.66
C GLN A 58 -1.74 14.73 -8.98
N PRO A 59 -1.91 15.07 -10.27
CA PRO A 59 -2.63 16.26 -10.66
C PRO A 59 -4.11 16.12 -10.29
N ARG A 60 -4.77 17.24 -10.01
CA ARG A 60 -6.14 17.28 -9.45
C ARG A 60 -7.20 16.66 -10.36
N ASP A 61 -6.93 16.60 -11.66
CA ASP A 61 -7.80 16.02 -12.67
C ASP A 61 -7.66 14.48 -12.77
N ALA A 62 -6.74 13.87 -12.01
CA ALA A 62 -6.48 12.44 -12.01
C ALA A 62 -6.25 11.85 -10.60
N TRP A 63 -7.01 12.32 -9.61
CA TRP A 63 -6.94 11.78 -8.25
C TRP A 63 -7.50 10.37 -8.12
N THR A 64 -6.65 9.44 -7.66
CA THR A 64 -7.04 8.08 -7.29
C THR A 64 -7.80 8.10 -5.95
N HIS A 65 -8.93 7.41 -5.90
CA HIS A 65 -9.69 7.22 -4.66
C HIS A 65 -9.25 5.98 -3.87
N GLU A 66 -8.93 4.88 -4.56
CA GLU A 66 -8.52 3.63 -3.93
C GLU A 66 -7.30 3.03 -4.63
N LEU A 67 -6.34 2.56 -3.84
CA LEU A 67 -5.14 1.87 -4.29
C LEU A 67 -4.95 0.62 -3.43
N ASP A 68 -4.85 -0.54 -4.09
CA ASP A 68 -4.71 -1.83 -3.43
C ASP A 68 -3.30 -2.38 -3.67
N LEU A 69 -2.57 -2.62 -2.58
CA LEU A 69 -1.19 -3.10 -2.57
C LEU A 69 -1.14 -4.52 -2.01
N ARG A 70 -0.66 -5.47 -2.81
CA ARG A 70 -0.57 -6.89 -2.46
C ARG A 70 0.77 -7.49 -2.83
N PRO A 71 1.26 -8.51 -2.08
CA PRO A 71 2.40 -9.30 -2.51
C PRO A 71 2.11 -10.03 -3.83
N TYR A 72 3.14 -10.22 -4.64
CA TYR A 72 3.03 -10.92 -5.93
C TYR A 72 2.58 -12.38 -5.78
N MET A 73 2.95 -13.04 -4.69
CA MET A 73 2.72 -14.47 -4.49
C MET A 73 1.28 -14.84 -4.10
N GLU A 74 0.37 -13.88 -3.93
CA GLU A 74 -1.02 -14.16 -3.61
C GLU A 74 -1.69 -14.95 -4.76
N ARG A 75 -2.25 -16.13 -4.45
CA ARG A 75 -2.98 -16.97 -5.41
C ARG A 75 -4.48 -16.69 -5.31
N PHE A 76 -5.07 -16.25 -6.42
CA PHE A 76 -6.51 -16.07 -6.60
C PHE A 76 -7.23 -17.41 -6.82
#